data_AF-A0A1G2YSE3-F1
#
_entry.id   AF-A0A1G2YSE3-F1
#
_cell.length_a   1.000
_cell.length_b   1.000
_cell.length_c   1.000
_cell.angle_alpha   90.00
_cell.angle_beta   90.00
_cell.angle_gamma   90.00
#
_symmetry.space_group_name_H-M   'P 1'
#
loop_
_entity.id
_entity.type
_entity.pdbx_description
1 polymer ?
#
loop_
_entity_poly.entity_id
_entity_poly.type
_entity_poly.pdbx_seq_one_letter_code
_entity_poly.pdbx_strand_id
1 'polypeptide(L)'
;MALQRFCQDCIQKHDCKKIYEQLGDSSGPSIAIKAILAFLLPLMVFIVSLAVFERVLAGVINTEQMQTFISFVLALLVTFMCILITRVVKE
;
A
#
# COMPACT_ATOMS: atom_id res chain seq x y z
N MET A 1 26.90 -8.74 -10.62
CA MET A 1 28.06 -9.35 -9.91
C MET A 1 28.77 -8.36 -8.96
N ALA A 2 28.10 -7.34 -8.42
CA ALA A 2 28.75 -6.33 -7.55
C ALA A 2 28.78 -6.71 -6.05
N LEU A 3 27.95 -7.67 -5.62
CA LEU A 3 27.75 -8.00 -4.20
C LEU A 3 28.96 -8.73 -3.55
N GLN A 4 29.76 -9.46 -4.34
CA GLN A 4 30.85 -10.29 -3.81
C GLN A 4 32.05 -9.48 -3.29
N ARG A 5 32.31 -8.26 -3.82
CA ARG A 5 33.48 -7.46 -3.43
C ARG A 5 33.33 -6.84 -2.03
N PHE A 6 32.12 -6.45 -1.64
CA PHE A 6 31.86 -5.84 -0.32
C PHE A 6 32.09 -6.79 0.87
N CYS A 7 32.12 -8.10 0.62
CA CYS A 7 32.27 -9.10 1.67
C CYS A 7 33.70 -9.66 1.77
N GLN A 8 34.67 -9.16 0.99
CA GLN A 8 36.06 -9.65 1.03
C GLN A 8 36.87 -9.07 2.19
N ASP A 9 36.60 -7.83 2.60
CA ASP A 9 37.28 -7.14 3.71
C ASP A 9 36.46 -7.10 5.01
N CYS A 10 35.36 -7.85 5.08
CA CYS A 10 34.53 -7.92 6.28
C CYS A 10 35.06 -8.98 7.24
N ILE A 11 35.53 -8.56 8.43
CA ILE A 11 35.96 -9.46 9.52
C ILE A 11 34.85 -10.43 9.94
N GLN A 12 33.58 -10.02 9.82
CA GLN A 12 32.40 -10.82 10.18
C GLN A 12 31.83 -11.67 9.03
N LYS A 13 32.53 -11.83 7.91
CA LYS A 13 32.04 -12.54 6.70
C LYS A 13 31.46 -13.93 6.99
N HIS A 14 32.03 -14.65 7.96
CA HIS A 14 31.57 -15.98 8.35
C HIS A 14 30.34 -15.97 9.27
N ASP A 15 30.08 -14.84 9.95
CA ASP A 15 28.99 -14.67 10.91
C ASP A 15 27.80 -13.89 10.35
N CYS A 16 27.83 -13.44 9.08
CA CYS A 16 26.72 -12.71 8.46
C CYS A 16 25.39 -13.46 8.64
N LYS A 17 25.37 -14.77 8.42
CA LYS A 17 24.16 -15.59 8.60
C LYS A 17 23.61 -15.48 10.03
N LYS A 18 24.48 -15.60 11.03
CA LYS A 18 24.11 -15.55 12.45
C LYS A 18 23.57 -14.17 12.84
N ILE A 19 24.18 -13.11 12.33
CA ILE A 19 23.70 -11.74 12.54
C ILE A 19 22.32 -11.53 11.90
N TYR A 20 22.11 -12.01 10.67
CA TYR A 20 20.80 -11.93 10.02
C TYR A 20 19.72 -12.73 10.76
N GLU A 21 20.04 -13.91 11.30
CA GLU A 21 19.12 -14.68 12.14
C GLU A 21 18.75 -13.92 13.43
N GLN A 22 19.74 -13.33 14.11
CA GLN A 22 19.49 -12.52 15.32
C GLN A 22 18.65 -11.26 15.03
N LEU A 23 18.88 -10.61 13.89
CA LEU A 23 18.08 -9.46 13.48
C LEU A 23 16.67 -9.88 13.03
N GLY A 24 16.53 -11.05 12.41
CA GLY A 24 15.23 -11.60 11.98
C GLY A 24 14.34 -12.06 13.13
N ASP A 25 14.94 -12.52 14.23
CA ASP A 25 14.23 -12.92 15.46
C ASP A 25 13.96 -11.73 16.41
N SER A 26 14.46 -10.54 16.08
CA SER A 26 14.17 -9.34 16.85
C SER A 26 12.68 -9.00 16.78
N SER A 27 12.10 -8.57 17.92
CA SER A 27 10.69 -8.21 18.06
C SER A 27 10.36 -6.86 17.41
N GLY A 28 10.76 -6.68 16.15
CA GLY A 28 10.47 -5.52 15.35
C GLY A 28 9.00 -5.46 14.94
N PRO A 29 8.47 -4.26 14.65
CA PRO A 29 7.11 -4.12 14.16
C PRO A 29 6.90 -4.92 12.88
N SER A 30 5.83 -5.70 12.81
CA SER A 30 5.54 -6.57 11.67
C SER A 30 5.42 -5.78 10.38
N ILE A 31 6.42 -5.93 9.51
CA ILE A 31 6.45 -5.34 8.17
C ILE A 31 5.35 -5.97 7.32
N ALA A 32 5.04 -7.25 7.54
CA ALA A 32 3.97 -7.96 6.84
C ALA A 32 2.61 -7.27 7.06
N ILE A 33 2.28 -6.92 8.31
CA ILE A 33 1.03 -6.21 8.62
C ILE A 33 1.01 -4.83 7.99
N LYS A 34 2.13 -4.09 8.04
CA LYS A 34 2.23 -2.77 7.40
C LYS A 34 2.04 -2.85 5.89
N ALA A 35 2.60 -3.86 5.23
CA ALA A 35 2.44 -4.10 3.81
C ALA A 35 1.00 -4.46 3.48
N ILE A 36 0.40 -5.41 4.19
CA ILE A 36 -1.01 -5.80 4.00
C ILE A 36 -1.91 -4.57 4.12
N LEU A 37 -1.75 -3.76 5.16
CA LEU A 37 -2.55 -2.55 5.33
C LEU A 37 -2.31 -1.52 4.23
N ALA A 38 -1.07 -1.34 3.77
CA ALA A 38 -0.74 -0.38 2.72
C ALA A 38 -1.41 -0.73 1.38
N PHE A 39 -1.67 -2.02 1.11
CA PHE A 39 -2.36 -2.46 -0.12
C PHE A 39 -3.88 -2.62 0.08
N LEU A 40 -4.29 -3.20 1.21
CA LEU A 40 -5.69 -3.55 1.45
C LEU A 40 -6.53 -2.31 1.77
N LEU A 41 -5.98 -1.35 2.51
CA LEU A 41 -6.73 -0.16 2.92
C LEU A 41 -7.14 0.72 1.73
N PRO A 42 -6.27 1.06 0.77
CA PRO A 42 -6.69 1.79 -0.43
C PRO A 42 -7.73 1.04 -1.26
N LEU A 43 -7.60 -0.29 -1.38
CA LEU A 43 -8.54 -1.11 -2.12
C LEU A 43 -9.95 -1.07 -1.48
N MET A 44 -10.02 -1.19 -0.16
CA MET A 44 -11.28 -1.12 0.57
C MET A 44 -11.93 0.27 0.44
N VAL A 45 -11.13 1.34 0.56
CA VAL A 45 -11.61 2.73 0.38
C VAL A 45 -12.17 2.92 -1.03
N PHE A 46 -11.49 2.39 -2.05
CA PHE A 46 -11.95 2.49 -3.43
C PHE A 46 -13.31 1.80 -3.64
N ILE A 47 -13.45 0.55 -3.19
CA ILE A 47 -14.68 -0.23 -3.36
C ILE A 47 -15.86 0.45 -2.65
N VAL A 48 -15.65 0.89 -1.40
CA VAL A 48 -16.68 1.58 -0.62
C VAL A 48 -17.08 2.89 -1.29
N SER A 49 -16.10 3.69 -1.75
CA SER A 49 -16.38 4.96 -2.42
C SER A 49 -17.15 4.75 -3.71
N LEU A 50 -16.78 3.75 -4.50
CA LEU A 50 -17.47 3.40 -5.74
C LEU A 50 -18.92 3.01 -5.48
N ALA A 51 -19.17 2.13 -4.51
CA ALA A 51 -20.52 1.72 -4.14
C ALA A 51 -21.39 2.89 -3.64
N VAL A 52 -20.80 3.82 -2.88
CA VAL A 52 -21.48 5.04 -2.42
C VAL A 52 -21.80 5.95 -3.60
N PHE A 53 -20.83 6.24 -4.47
CA PHE A 53 -21.03 7.13 -5.60
C PHE A 53 -22.02 6.56 -6.61
N GLU A 54 -21.97 5.27 -6.91
CA GLU A 54 -22.95 4.64 -7.80
C GLU A 54 -24.37 4.81 -7.27
N ARG A 55 -24.61 4.57 -5.98
CA ARG A 55 -25.94 4.76 -5.37
C ARG A 55 -26.40 6.21 -5.36
N VAL A 56 -25.50 7.14 -5.06
CA VAL A 56 -25.82 8.58 -5.02
C VAL A 56 -26.10 9.12 -6.42
N LEU A 57 -25.28 8.77 -7.40
CA LEU A 57 -25.44 9.23 -8.78
C LEU A 57 -26.61 8.55 -9.51
N ALA A 58 -27.05 7.35 -9.08
CA ALA A 58 -28.25 6.70 -9.61
C ALA A 58 -29.50 7.58 -9.49
N GLY A 59 -29.56 8.46 -8.49
CA GLY A 59 -30.66 9.41 -8.32
C GLY A 59 -30.55 10.69 -9.17
N VAL A 60 -29.40 10.94 -9.81
CA VAL A 60 -29.10 12.22 -10.48
C VAL A 60 -28.88 12.04 -11.98
N ILE A 61 -28.32 10.91 -12.41
CA ILE A 61 -27.92 10.65 -13.79
C ILE A 61 -28.75 9.50 -14.35
N ASN A 62 -29.53 9.76 -15.40
CA ASN A 62 -30.36 8.74 -16.06
C ASN A 62 -29.57 7.83 -17.01
N THR A 63 -28.31 8.17 -17.31
CA THR A 63 -27.47 7.43 -18.27
C THR A 63 -26.51 6.51 -17.53
N GLU A 64 -26.76 5.20 -17.53
CA GLU A 64 -25.98 4.20 -16.79
C GLU A 64 -24.47 4.25 -17.10
N GLN A 65 -24.10 4.37 -18.38
CA GLN A 65 -22.68 4.44 -18.77
C GLN A 65 -21.96 5.67 -18.18
N MET A 66 -22.63 6.82 -18.18
CA MET A 66 -22.05 8.06 -17.65
C MET A 66 -21.99 8.02 -16.13
N GLN A 67 -22.99 7.42 -15.49
CA GLN A 67 -23.04 7.18 -14.05
C GLN A 67 -21.86 6.33 -13.57
N THR A 68 -21.61 5.17 -14.22
CA THR A 68 -20.49 4.29 -13.87
C THR A 68 -19.15 4.97 -14.08
N PHE A 69 -18.98 5.65 -15.22
CA PHE A 69 -17.71 6.32 -15.52
C PHE A 69 -17.39 7.43 -14.52
N ILE A 70 -18.38 8.27 -14.18
CA ILE A 70 -18.19 9.35 -13.20
C ILE A 70 -17.95 8.77 -11.79
N SER A 71 -18.72 7.75 -11.38
CA SER A 71 -18.56 7.11 -10.07
C SER A 71 -17.17 6.49 -9.91
N PHE A 72 -16.66 5.85 -10.96
CA PHE A 72 -15.32 5.28 -10.98
C PHE A 72 -14.24 6.36 -10.86
N VAL A 73 -14.34 7.45 -11.64
CA VAL A 73 -13.39 8.58 -11.57
C VAL A 73 -13.41 9.23 -10.19
N LEU A 74 -14.59 9.45 -9.61
CA LEU A 74 -14.73 10.00 -8.25
C LEU A 74 -14.13 9.09 -7.19
N ALA A 75 -14.39 7.78 -7.27
CA ALA A 75 -13.81 6.79 -6.36
C ALA A 75 -12.27 6.75 -6.46
N LEU A 76 -11.71 6.85 -7.67
CA LEU A 76 -10.27 6.95 -7.87
C LEU A 76 -9.68 8.20 -7.24
N LEU A 77 -10.30 9.37 -7.45
CA LEU A 77 -9.86 10.63 -6.86
C LEU A 77 -9.87 10.58 -5.33
N VAL A 78 -10.96 10.08 -4.73
CA VAL A 78 -11.05 9.92 -3.27
C VAL A 78 -9.96 8.98 -2.75
N THR A 79 -9.78 7.83 -3.39
CA THR A 79 -8.77 6.86 -2.97
C THR A 79 -7.37 7.44 -3.08
N PHE A 80 -7.07 8.16 -4.17
CA PHE A 80 -5.79 8.84 -4.37
C PHE A 80 -5.52 9.88 -3.27
N MET A 81 -6.51 10.72 -2.95
CA MET A 81 -6.40 11.70 -1.86
C MET A 81 -6.18 11.02 -0.50
N CYS A 82 -6.87 9.92 -0.21
CA CYS A 82 -6.65 9.14 1.01
C CYS A 82 -5.23 8.56 1.08
N ILE A 83 -4.67 8.07 -0.03
CA ILE A 83 -3.29 7.58 -0.09
C ILE A 83 -2.31 8.73 0.18
N LEU A 84 -2.52 9.91 -0.42
CA LEU A 84 -1.65 11.07 -0.19
C LEU A 84 -1.68 11.51 1.28
N ILE A 85 -2.86 11.62 1.89
CA ILE A 85 -3.00 11.99 3.31
C ILE A 85 -2.31 10.96 4.21
N THR A 86 -2.52 9.66 3.95
CA THR A 86 -1.89 8.61 4.76
C THR A 86 -0.38 8.53 4.58
N ARG A 87 0.16 8.94 3.43
CA ARG A 87 1.61 9.12 3.27
C ARG A 87 2.13 10.29 4.07
N VAL A 88 1.51 11.47 3.97
CA VAL A 88 1.94 12.69 4.68
C VAL A 88 1.91 12.52 6.21
N VAL A 89 0.97 11.75 6.75
CA VAL A 89 0.86 11.51 8.20
C VAL A 89 1.87 10.47 8.72
N LYS A 90 2.46 9.65 7.83
CA LYS A 90 3.42 8.60 8.19
C LYS A 90 4.88 8.98 7.98
N GLU A 91 5.17 10.04 7.23
CA GLU A 91 6.48 10.72 7.19
C GLU A 91 6.67 11.61 8.43
#